data_AF-A0A1S3DQ37-F1
#
_entry.id   AF-A0A1S3DQ37-F1
#
_cell.length_a   1.000
_cell.length_b   1.000
_cell.length_c   1.000
_cell.angle_alpha   90.00
_cell.angle_beta   90.00
_cell.angle_gamma   90.00
#
_symmetry.space_group_name_H-M   'P 1'
#
loop_
_entity.id
_entity.type
_entity.pdbx_description
1 polymer ?
#
loop_
_entity_poly.entity_id
_entity_poly.type
_entity_poly.pdbx_seq_one_letter_code
_entity_poly.pdbx_strand_id
1 'polypeptide(L)'
;MAYENVKEVDCLEMSPEGEESWEAAVARYEERIDRVESRITAHLRDQLGTAKNANEMFRIFSRFNALFVRPHIRGAIREYQTQLIQHVKDDIDRLHEQFKVGYHASHSYRECQDKDTPPVSGSVIWIRQINRQLTTYMKHVEDVLGKGWENYIEGQKLKADGDSFRLKLNTQEIFDDWSKNVQARNLGVSGRIFLIEQSRARTARGNVLKLKVNFHPEVITLSKEVRNFKNLGFRVPLGIVNKAHQANQLYPYAISLIESTKTYEKTLEKMESKENIASLVAGVRKEVQTLIAEGRLF
;
A
#
# COMPACT_ATOMS: atom_id res chain seq x y z
N MET A 1 -20.47 5.47 -45.98
CA MET A 1 -20.45 6.66 -46.84
C MET A 1 -19.05 7.10 -47.28
N ALA A 2 -18.08 7.43 -46.42
CA ALA A 2 -16.72 7.79 -46.92
C ALA A 2 -15.96 6.55 -47.46
N TYR A 3 -15.96 5.47 -46.68
CA TYR A 3 -15.31 4.20 -47.02
C TYR A 3 -15.97 3.48 -48.23
N GLU A 4 -17.28 3.66 -48.41
CA GLU A 4 -18.02 3.04 -49.53
C GLU A 4 -17.57 3.61 -50.88
N ASN A 5 -17.35 4.92 -50.96
CA ASN A 5 -16.90 5.58 -52.19
C ASN A 5 -15.49 5.15 -52.64
N VAL A 6 -14.62 4.75 -51.70
CA VAL A 6 -13.29 4.22 -52.02
C VAL A 6 -13.35 2.73 -52.33
N LYS A 7 -14.27 2.01 -51.66
CA LYS A 7 -14.49 0.57 -51.87
C LYS A 7 -15.06 0.26 -53.26
N GLU A 8 -15.82 1.18 -53.85
CA GLU A 8 -16.40 1.03 -55.18
C GLU A 8 -15.40 1.28 -56.33
N VAL A 9 -14.20 1.79 -56.03
CA VAL A 9 -13.13 1.94 -57.02
C VAL A 9 -12.42 0.60 -57.21
N ASP A 10 -12.30 0.15 -58.46
CA ASP A 10 -11.63 -1.10 -58.78
C ASP A 10 -10.12 -0.98 -58.51
N CYS A 11 -9.65 -1.66 -57.47
CA CYS A 11 -8.25 -1.61 -57.04
C CYS A 11 -7.31 -2.44 -57.93
N LEU A 12 -7.84 -3.12 -58.96
CA LEU A 12 -7.07 -3.96 -59.88
C LEU A 12 -6.82 -3.29 -61.24
N GLU A 13 -7.41 -2.13 -61.51
CA GLU A 13 -7.12 -1.34 -62.72
C GLU A 13 -5.81 -0.53 -62.56
N MET A 14 -4.69 -1.12 -62.99
CA MET A 14 -3.35 -0.48 -63.01
C MET A 14 -3.13 0.41 -64.25
N SER A 15 -4.20 0.90 -64.88
CA SER A 15 -4.10 1.85 -65.99
C SER A 15 -3.80 3.27 -65.46
N PRO A 16 -3.21 4.17 -66.26
CA PRO A 16 -3.00 5.56 -65.84
C PRO A 16 -4.31 6.29 -65.47
N GLU A 17 -5.44 5.88 -66.06
CA GLU A 17 -6.78 6.37 -65.72
C GLU A 17 -7.29 5.80 -64.38
N GLY A 18 -6.93 4.56 -64.05
CA GLY A 18 -7.21 3.93 -62.76
C GLY A 18 -6.40 4.53 -61.61
N GLU A 19 -5.15 4.91 -61.86
CA GLU A 19 -4.29 5.63 -60.90
C GLU A 19 -4.87 7.02 -60.59
N GLU A 20 -5.29 7.78 -61.60
CA GLU A 20 -5.94 9.09 -61.41
C GLU A 20 -7.29 8.96 -60.66
N SER A 21 -8.10 7.95 -60.98
CA SER A 21 -9.36 7.66 -60.29
C SER A 21 -9.13 7.28 -58.83
N TRP A 22 -8.12 6.47 -58.55
CA TRP A 22 -7.73 6.07 -57.20
C TRP A 22 -7.21 7.27 -56.39
N GLU A 23 -6.30 8.07 -56.93
CA GLU A 23 -5.81 9.28 -56.26
C GLU A 23 -6.95 10.26 -55.95
N ALA A 24 -7.88 10.46 -56.89
CA ALA A 24 -9.05 11.31 -56.66
C ALA A 24 -9.99 10.75 -55.57
N ALA A 25 -10.16 9.42 -55.51
CA ALA A 25 -10.96 8.78 -54.48
C ALA A 25 -10.30 8.83 -53.09
N VAL A 26 -8.98 8.63 -53.02
CA VAL A 26 -8.19 8.78 -51.80
C VAL A 26 -8.26 10.23 -51.31
N ALA A 27 -8.04 11.22 -52.18
CA ALA A 27 -8.12 12.64 -51.81
C ALA A 27 -9.52 13.02 -51.26
N ARG A 28 -10.60 12.54 -51.90
CA ARG A 28 -11.98 12.75 -51.40
C ARG A 28 -12.22 12.07 -50.06
N TYR A 29 -11.63 10.90 -49.84
CA TYR A 29 -11.72 10.19 -48.56
C TYR A 29 -10.97 10.92 -47.47
N GLU A 30 -9.74 11.34 -47.73
CA GLU A 30 -8.92 12.15 -46.83
C GLU A 30 -9.64 13.44 -46.46
N GLU A 31 -10.18 14.20 -47.42
CA GLU A 31 -10.95 15.42 -47.13
C GLU A 31 -12.18 15.15 -46.24
N ARG A 32 -12.87 14.04 -46.46
CA ARG A 32 -14.03 13.65 -45.65
C ARG A 32 -13.61 13.24 -44.23
N ILE A 33 -12.49 12.53 -44.11
CA ILE A 33 -11.91 12.15 -42.82
C ILE A 33 -11.42 13.39 -42.07
N ASP A 34 -10.76 14.34 -42.72
CA ASP A 34 -10.28 15.58 -42.11
C ASP A 34 -11.43 16.41 -41.52
N ARG A 35 -12.58 16.49 -42.21
CA ARG A 35 -13.78 17.14 -41.66
C ARG A 35 -14.31 16.42 -40.41
N VAL A 36 -14.23 15.08 -40.36
CA VAL A 36 -14.60 14.30 -39.18
C VAL A 36 -13.59 14.50 -38.05
N GLU A 37 -12.29 14.45 -38.35
CA GLU A 37 -11.21 14.70 -37.39
C GLU A 37 -11.31 16.11 -36.79
N SER A 38 -11.64 17.11 -37.59
CA SER A 38 -11.86 18.49 -37.12
C SER A 38 -13.03 18.59 -36.13
N ARG A 39 -14.15 17.90 -36.41
CA ARG A 39 -15.30 17.86 -35.48
C ARG A 39 -14.98 17.11 -34.20
N ILE A 40 -14.28 15.99 -34.30
CA ILE A 40 -13.81 15.21 -33.15
C ILE A 40 -12.86 16.04 -32.29
N THR A 41 -11.93 16.75 -32.92
CA THR A 41 -10.96 17.61 -32.26
C THR A 41 -11.63 18.75 -31.49
N ALA A 42 -12.61 19.43 -32.10
CA ALA A 42 -13.39 20.47 -31.43
C ALA A 42 -14.12 19.92 -30.20
N HIS A 43 -14.74 18.74 -30.32
CA HIS A 43 -15.43 18.09 -29.20
C HIS A 43 -14.47 17.66 -28.08
N LEU A 44 -13.31 17.08 -28.43
CA LEU A 44 -12.27 16.72 -27.48
C LEU A 44 -11.74 17.93 -26.72
N ARG A 45 -11.49 19.05 -27.43
CA ARG A 45 -11.01 20.28 -26.82
C ARG A 45 -12.02 20.88 -25.85
N ASP A 46 -13.32 20.82 -26.17
CA ASP A 46 -14.39 21.27 -25.29
C ASP A 46 -14.51 20.39 -24.02
N GLN A 47 -14.43 19.07 -24.17
CA GLN A 47 -14.40 18.14 -23.03
C GLN A 47 -13.16 18.31 -22.14
N LEU A 48 -12.00 18.57 -22.74
CA LEU A 48 -10.77 18.83 -21.99
C LEU A 48 -10.80 20.21 -21.33
N GLY A 49 -11.39 21.21 -21.97
CA GLY A 49 -11.56 22.56 -21.41
C GLY A 49 -12.57 22.64 -20.26
N THR A 50 -13.54 21.73 -20.22
CA THR A 50 -14.55 21.65 -19.13
C THR A 50 -14.10 20.80 -17.94
N ALA A 51 -13.05 19.98 -18.09
CA ALA A 51 -12.52 19.16 -17.02
C ALA A 51 -11.85 20.01 -15.93
N LYS A 52 -12.19 19.75 -14.66
CA LYS A 52 -11.65 20.53 -13.53
C LYS A 52 -10.41 19.89 -12.91
N ASN A 53 -10.25 18.58 -13.08
CA ASN A 53 -9.19 17.79 -12.47
C ASN A 53 -8.38 17.02 -13.52
N ALA A 54 -7.07 16.85 -13.26
CA ALA A 54 -6.19 16.01 -14.08
C ALA A 54 -6.71 14.56 -14.19
N ASN A 55 -7.30 14.01 -13.12
CA ASN A 55 -7.92 12.68 -13.12
C ASN A 55 -9.11 12.56 -14.10
N GLU A 56 -9.88 13.63 -14.29
CA GLU A 56 -10.97 13.65 -15.27
C GLU A 56 -10.41 13.72 -16.69
N MET A 57 -9.37 14.54 -16.89
CA MET A 57 -8.64 14.61 -18.15
C MET A 57 -8.07 13.22 -18.51
N PHE A 58 -7.38 12.51 -17.59
CA PHE A 58 -6.88 11.14 -17.85
C PHE A 58 -7.99 10.15 -18.26
N ARG A 59 -9.19 10.26 -17.69
CA ARG A 59 -10.35 9.43 -18.09
C ARG A 59 -10.80 9.72 -19.52
N ILE A 60 -10.80 10.99 -19.92
CA ILE A 60 -11.12 11.39 -21.29
C ILE A 60 -10.04 10.84 -22.24
N PHE A 61 -8.75 11.03 -21.91
CA PHE A 61 -7.63 10.56 -22.72
C PHE A 61 -7.65 9.03 -22.93
N SER A 62 -7.83 8.25 -21.85
CA SER A 62 -7.90 6.78 -21.94
C SER A 62 -9.06 6.29 -22.81
N ARG A 63 -10.19 7.00 -22.84
CA ARG A 63 -11.34 6.68 -23.72
C ARG A 63 -11.03 6.91 -25.20
N PHE A 64 -10.25 7.94 -25.52
CA PHE A 64 -9.95 8.35 -26.89
C PHE A 64 -8.56 7.92 -27.39
N ASN A 65 -7.86 7.05 -26.66
CA ASN A 65 -6.49 6.60 -26.97
C ASN A 65 -6.32 6.11 -28.43
N ALA A 66 -7.31 5.39 -28.96
CA ALA A 66 -7.29 4.91 -30.35
C ALA A 66 -7.25 6.03 -31.42
N LEU A 67 -7.71 7.24 -31.10
CA LEU A 67 -7.75 8.38 -32.02
C LEU A 67 -6.42 9.14 -32.07
N PHE A 68 -5.51 8.92 -31.13
CA PHE A 68 -4.24 9.67 -31.02
C PHE A 68 -3.16 9.22 -32.00
N VAL A 69 -3.45 8.20 -32.82
CA VAL A 69 -2.61 7.83 -33.98
C VAL A 69 -2.73 8.87 -35.11
N ARG A 70 -3.84 9.65 -35.14
CA ARG A 70 -4.10 10.62 -36.19
C ARG A 70 -3.33 11.94 -35.97
N PRO A 71 -2.55 12.43 -36.96
CA PRO A 71 -1.71 13.62 -36.82
C PRO A 71 -2.46 14.90 -36.42
N HIS A 72 -3.63 15.16 -36.99
CA HIS A 72 -4.40 16.39 -36.72
C HIS A 72 -4.92 16.42 -35.27
N ILE A 73 -5.50 15.31 -34.82
CA ILE A 73 -5.97 15.14 -33.43
C ILE A 73 -4.80 15.26 -32.46
N ARG A 74 -3.67 14.61 -32.76
CA ARG A 74 -2.45 14.66 -31.94
C ARG A 74 -1.87 16.07 -31.81
N GLY A 75 -1.86 16.84 -32.90
CA GLY A 75 -1.39 18.22 -32.90
C GLY A 75 -2.22 19.11 -31.96
N ALA A 76 -3.55 18.96 -31.99
CA ALA A 76 -4.47 19.77 -31.19
C ALA A 76 -4.42 19.47 -29.69
N ILE A 77 -3.99 18.26 -29.31
CA ILE A 77 -3.98 17.79 -27.92
C ILE A 77 -2.61 17.97 -27.26
N ARG A 78 -1.57 18.30 -28.04
CA ARG A 78 -0.18 18.43 -27.57
C ARG A 78 0.00 19.38 -26.39
N GLU A 79 -0.75 20.48 -26.34
CA GLU A 79 -0.73 21.42 -25.22
C GLU A 79 -1.19 20.75 -23.91
N TYR A 80 -2.29 20.00 -23.95
CA TYR A 80 -2.83 19.26 -22.82
C TYR A 80 -1.94 18.07 -22.42
N GLN A 81 -1.26 17.43 -23.39
CA GLN A 81 -0.29 16.36 -23.09
C GLN A 81 0.84 16.90 -22.20
N THR A 82 1.42 18.06 -22.54
CA THR A 82 2.48 18.66 -21.72
C THR A 82 2.00 18.98 -20.31
N GLN A 83 0.79 19.50 -20.16
CA GLN A 83 0.19 19.79 -18.85
C GLN A 83 -0.02 18.51 -18.01
N LEU A 84 -0.54 17.44 -18.62
CA LEU A 84 -0.75 16.16 -17.94
C LEU A 84 0.56 15.46 -17.56
N ILE A 85 1.56 15.53 -18.44
CA ILE A 85 2.90 15.02 -18.14
C ILE A 85 3.52 15.76 -16.96
N GLN A 86 3.37 17.10 -16.92
CA GLN A 86 3.84 17.88 -15.77
C GLN A 86 3.12 17.49 -14.48
N HIS A 87 1.80 17.31 -14.51
CA HIS A 87 1.06 16.83 -13.35
C HIS A 87 1.53 15.45 -12.87
N VAL A 88 1.84 14.53 -13.80
CA VAL A 88 2.38 13.21 -13.43
C VAL A 88 3.77 13.33 -12.84
N LYS A 89 4.63 14.19 -13.38
CA LYS A 89 5.96 14.46 -12.80
C LYS A 89 5.81 14.97 -11.36
N ASP A 90 4.96 15.96 -11.13
CA ASP A 90 4.71 16.51 -9.80
C ASP A 90 4.16 15.46 -8.83
N ASP A 91 3.26 14.57 -9.29
CA ASP A 91 2.73 13.47 -8.48
C ASP A 91 3.80 12.40 -8.17
N ILE A 92 4.70 12.09 -9.10
CA ILE A 92 5.84 11.21 -8.86
C ILE A 92 6.82 11.84 -7.87
N ASP A 93 7.08 13.15 -7.98
CA ASP A 93 7.92 13.88 -7.05
C ASP A 93 7.32 13.89 -5.63
N ARG A 94 6.00 14.03 -5.51
CA ARG A 94 5.29 13.86 -4.23
C ARG A 94 5.46 12.45 -3.66
N LEU A 95 5.40 11.41 -4.50
CA LEU A 95 5.67 10.04 -4.05
C LEU A 95 7.13 9.89 -3.57
N HIS A 96 8.08 10.53 -4.24
CA HIS A 96 9.48 10.57 -3.80
C HIS A 96 9.64 11.24 -2.45
N GLU A 97 9.03 12.42 -2.24
CA GLU A 97 9.08 13.12 -0.95
C GLU A 97 8.41 12.30 0.16
N GLN A 98 7.27 11.68 -0.13
CA GLN A 98 6.61 10.78 0.82
C GLN A 98 7.51 9.59 1.17
N PHE A 99 8.21 9.02 0.18
CA PHE A 99 9.15 7.92 0.43
C PHE A 99 10.36 8.35 1.27
N LYS A 100 10.90 9.55 1.03
CA LYS A 100 12.04 10.12 1.80
C LYS A 100 11.72 10.35 3.27
N VAL A 101 10.51 10.83 3.58
CA VAL A 101 10.05 10.99 4.98
C VAL A 101 10.02 9.65 5.71
N GLY A 102 9.77 8.57 4.98
CA GLY A 102 9.78 7.21 5.49
C GLY A 102 8.51 6.82 6.24
N TYR A 103 8.31 5.51 6.40
CA TYR A 103 7.08 4.97 6.96
C TYR A 103 6.83 5.42 8.41
N HIS A 104 7.83 5.36 9.28
CA HIS A 104 7.65 5.62 10.72
C HIS A 104 7.26 7.07 11.05
N ALA A 105 7.66 8.04 10.23
CA ALA A 105 7.30 9.45 10.41
C ALA A 105 5.98 9.81 9.71
N SER A 106 5.43 8.90 8.90
CA SER A 106 4.23 9.15 8.10
C SER A 106 2.94 9.00 8.92
N HIS A 107 1.87 9.69 8.49
CA HIS A 107 0.52 9.49 9.02
C HIS A 107 0.06 8.03 8.89
N SER A 108 0.50 7.34 7.83
CA SER A 108 0.17 5.94 7.57
C SER A 108 0.65 4.99 8.68
N TYR A 109 1.72 5.33 9.40
CA TYR A 109 2.15 4.55 10.57
C TYR A 109 1.11 4.62 11.69
N ARG A 110 0.61 5.81 11.99
CA ARG A 110 -0.43 6.02 13.02
C ARG A 110 -1.72 5.31 12.66
N GLU A 111 -2.16 5.43 11.40
CA GLU A 111 -3.35 4.71 10.93
C GLU A 111 -3.18 3.19 10.98
N CYS A 112 -2.00 2.67 10.65
CA CYS A 112 -1.71 1.24 10.75
C CYS A 112 -1.73 0.77 12.21
N GLN A 113 -1.23 1.59 13.13
CA GLN A 113 -1.25 1.30 14.55
C GLN A 113 -2.68 1.24 15.09
N ASP A 114 -3.54 2.19 14.70
CA ASP A 114 -4.96 2.22 15.07
C ASP A 114 -5.72 1.00 14.49
N LYS A 115 -5.32 0.54 13.30
CA LYS A 115 -5.84 -0.67 12.65
C LYS A 115 -5.13 -1.95 13.08
N ASP A 116 -4.42 -1.94 14.21
CA ASP A 116 -3.80 -3.12 14.79
C ASP A 116 -2.77 -3.84 13.88
N THR A 117 -2.22 -3.12 12.91
CA THR A 117 -1.27 -3.63 11.91
C THR A 117 0.17 -3.47 12.42
N PRO A 118 0.94 -4.57 12.52
CA PRO A 118 2.33 -4.51 12.98
C PRO A 118 3.24 -3.66 12.09
N PRO A 119 4.28 -3.02 12.66
CA PRO A 119 5.13 -2.04 11.96
C PRO A 119 5.84 -2.60 10.74
N VAL A 120 6.36 -3.84 10.79
CA VAL A 120 7.09 -4.42 9.66
C VAL A 120 6.14 -4.78 8.52
N SER A 121 5.00 -5.38 8.83
CA SER A 121 3.99 -5.66 7.79
C SER A 121 3.37 -4.37 7.22
N GLY A 122 3.22 -3.34 8.06
CA GLY A 122 2.70 -2.03 7.67
C GLY A 122 3.65 -1.27 6.75
N SER A 123 4.96 -1.32 6.99
CA SER A 123 5.95 -0.70 6.10
C SER A 123 5.95 -1.35 4.72
N VAL A 124 5.82 -2.67 4.65
CA VAL A 124 5.72 -3.41 3.39
C VAL A 124 4.43 -3.08 2.63
N ILE A 125 3.29 -2.98 3.32
CA ILE A 125 2.02 -2.57 2.72
C ILE A 125 2.14 -1.14 2.16
N TRP A 126 2.74 -0.23 2.93
CA TRP A 126 2.94 1.16 2.53
C TRP A 126 3.83 1.28 1.29
N ILE A 127 4.97 0.57 1.24
CA ILE A 127 5.84 0.54 0.05
C ILE A 127 5.12 -0.03 -1.17
N ARG A 128 4.35 -1.12 -0.99
CA ARG A 128 3.55 -1.69 -2.09
C ARG A 128 2.48 -0.74 -2.59
N GLN A 129 1.90 0.06 -1.71
CA GLN A 129 0.92 1.08 -2.09
C GLN A 129 1.56 2.19 -2.93
N ILE A 130 2.75 2.67 -2.55
CA ILE A 130 3.52 3.62 -3.36
C ILE A 130 3.85 3.03 -4.73
N ASN A 131 4.31 1.77 -4.78
CA ASN A 131 4.61 1.11 -6.05
C ASN A 131 3.36 0.97 -6.95
N ARG A 132 2.18 0.69 -6.36
CA ARG A 132 0.92 0.65 -7.09
C ARG A 132 0.54 2.01 -7.65
N GLN A 133 0.72 3.08 -6.88
CA GLN A 133 0.47 4.45 -7.34
C GLN A 133 1.42 4.83 -8.47
N LEU A 134 2.72 4.55 -8.33
CA LEU A 134 3.72 4.75 -9.39
C LEU A 134 3.33 4.02 -10.68
N THR A 135 2.94 2.75 -10.57
CA THR A 135 2.49 1.95 -11.73
C THR A 135 1.23 2.54 -12.39
N THR A 136 0.33 3.11 -11.60
CA THR A 136 -0.88 3.78 -12.09
C THR A 136 -0.52 5.06 -12.84
N TYR A 137 0.40 5.87 -12.31
CA TYR A 137 0.89 7.07 -12.99
C TYR A 137 1.64 6.74 -14.28
N MET A 138 2.47 5.70 -14.29
CA MET A 138 3.12 5.23 -15.53
C MET A 138 2.11 4.77 -16.58
N LYS A 139 1.03 4.10 -16.16
CA LYS A 139 -0.08 3.76 -17.05
C LYS A 139 -0.78 5.01 -17.59
N HIS A 140 -0.97 6.05 -16.77
CA HIS A 140 -1.53 7.32 -17.25
C HIS A 140 -0.65 8.01 -18.30
N VAL A 141 0.68 7.93 -18.16
CA VAL A 141 1.61 8.42 -19.20
C VAL A 141 1.45 7.63 -20.50
N GLU A 142 1.34 6.30 -20.40
CA GLU A 142 1.05 5.43 -21.54
C GLU A 142 -0.28 5.77 -22.21
N ASP A 143 -1.34 6.04 -21.43
CA ASP A 143 -2.66 6.41 -21.95
C ASP A 143 -2.65 7.79 -22.64
N VAL A 144 -1.79 8.72 -22.23
CA VAL A 144 -1.70 10.09 -22.79
C VAL A 144 -0.85 10.15 -24.05
N LEU A 145 0.29 9.46 -24.06
CA LEU A 145 1.25 9.48 -25.18
C LEU A 145 1.06 8.33 -26.17
N GLY A 146 0.28 7.32 -25.78
CA GLY A 146 0.05 6.11 -26.55
C GLY A 146 1.19 5.09 -26.46
N LYS A 147 1.12 4.06 -27.30
CA LYS A 147 2.18 3.05 -27.43
C LYS A 147 3.44 3.71 -27.99
N GLY A 148 4.57 3.54 -27.29
CA GLY A 148 5.83 4.20 -27.65
C GLY A 148 6.07 5.53 -26.96
N TRP A 149 5.38 5.81 -25.85
CA TRP A 149 5.69 6.92 -24.94
C TRP A 149 7.16 6.93 -24.48
N GLU A 150 7.79 5.76 -24.46
CA GLU A 150 9.21 5.56 -24.16
C GLU A 150 10.17 6.18 -25.19
N ASN A 151 9.70 6.53 -26.39
CA ASN A 151 10.54 7.16 -27.41
C ASN A 151 10.59 8.68 -27.28
N TYR A 152 9.71 9.27 -26.48
CA TYR A 152 9.73 10.71 -26.22
C TYR A 152 10.76 11.02 -25.16
N ILE A 153 11.46 12.15 -25.29
CA ILE A 153 12.49 12.60 -24.35
C ILE A 153 11.94 12.63 -22.91
N GLU A 154 10.72 13.13 -22.73
CA GLU A 154 10.07 13.18 -21.41
C GLU A 154 9.68 11.81 -20.88
N GLY A 155 9.25 10.90 -21.76
CA GLY A 155 8.90 9.54 -21.40
C GLY A 155 10.13 8.69 -21.04
N GLN A 156 11.26 8.88 -21.73
CA GLN A 156 12.52 8.24 -21.38
C GLN A 156 12.98 8.63 -19.97
N LYS A 157 12.91 9.92 -19.64
CA LYS A 157 13.27 10.41 -18.32
C LYS A 157 12.34 9.85 -17.24
N LEU A 158 11.02 9.91 -17.47
CA LEU A 158 10.03 9.35 -16.54
C LEU A 158 10.20 7.84 -16.34
N LYS A 159 10.52 7.09 -17.40
CA LYS A 159 10.81 5.66 -17.31
C LYS A 159 12.05 5.40 -16.47
N ALA A 160 13.15 6.11 -16.72
CA ALA A 160 14.38 5.99 -15.94
C ALA A 160 14.15 6.33 -14.45
N ASP A 161 13.44 7.42 -14.18
CA ASP A 161 13.10 7.85 -12.82
C ASP A 161 12.21 6.79 -12.14
N GLY A 162 11.19 6.28 -12.82
CA GLY A 162 10.31 5.23 -12.36
C GLY A 162 10.99 3.90 -12.06
N ASP A 163 11.87 3.44 -12.96
CA ASP A 163 12.62 2.20 -12.79
C ASP A 163 13.62 2.33 -11.63
N SER A 164 14.30 3.47 -11.50
CA SER A 164 15.17 3.75 -10.35
C SER A 164 14.40 3.80 -9.03
N PHE A 165 13.17 4.31 -9.04
CA PHE A 165 12.32 4.36 -7.86
C PHE A 165 11.80 2.98 -7.49
N ARG A 166 11.41 2.16 -8.48
CA ARG A 166 11.00 0.76 -8.26
C ARG A 166 12.09 -0.08 -7.61
N LEU A 167 13.35 0.12 -7.98
CA LEU A 167 14.48 -0.57 -7.33
C LEU A 167 14.57 -0.23 -5.84
N LYS A 168 14.32 1.04 -5.47
CA LYS A 168 14.30 1.50 -4.07
C LYS A 168 13.07 1.00 -3.30
N LEU A 169 11.97 0.70 -3.99
CA LEU A 169 10.73 0.17 -3.42
C LEU A 169 10.77 -1.36 -3.22
N ASN A 170 11.96 -1.98 -3.24
CA ASN A 170 12.08 -3.41 -3.02
C ASN A 170 11.70 -3.78 -1.58
N THR A 171 10.64 -4.57 -1.45
CA THR A 171 10.14 -5.05 -0.14
C THR A 171 10.80 -6.35 0.31
N GLN A 172 11.58 -7.00 -0.55
CA GLN A 172 12.19 -8.30 -0.25
C GLN A 172 13.24 -8.19 0.86
N GLU A 173 14.07 -7.14 0.85
CA GLU A 173 15.10 -6.93 1.88
C GLU A 173 14.48 -6.80 3.27
N ILE A 174 13.38 -6.05 3.40
CA ILE A 174 12.65 -5.88 4.66
C ILE A 174 12.11 -7.22 5.16
N PHE A 175 11.57 -8.05 4.25
CA PHE A 175 11.08 -9.38 4.59
C PHE A 175 12.22 -10.32 5.02
N ASP A 176 13.34 -10.29 4.32
CA ASP A 176 14.50 -11.14 4.62
C ASP A 176 15.11 -10.78 5.97
N ASP A 177 15.25 -9.49 6.27
CA ASP A 177 15.73 -8.99 7.56
C ASP A 177 14.76 -9.34 8.69
N TRP A 178 13.45 -9.19 8.46
CA TRP A 178 12.44 -9.66 9.39
C TRP A 178 12.57 -11.16 9.67
N SER A 179 12.69 -11.98 8.62
CA SER A 179 12.82 -13.43 8.75
C SER A 179 14.07 -13.82 9.54
N LYS A 180 15.22 -13.19 9.25
CA LYS A 180 16.47 -13.39 10.01
C LYS A 180 16.31 -13.01 11.47
N ASN A 181 15.73 -11.85 11.76
CA ASN A 181 15.50 -11.38 13.13
C ASN A 181 14.57 -12.29 13.92
N VAL A 182 13.49 -12.78 13.30
CA VAL A 182 12.55 -13.72 13.92
C VAL A 182 13.18 -15.09 14.16
N GLN A 183 14.07 -15.55 13.27
CA GLN A 183 14.78 -16.82 13.43
C GLN A 183 15.85 -16.76 14.52
N ALA A 184 16.58 -15.64 14.60
CA ALA A 184 17.59 -15.42 15.63
C ALA A 184 16.99 -15.29 17.03
N ARG A 185 15.73 -14.85 17.14
CA ARG A 185 15.03 -14.68 18.41
C ARG A 185 14.38 -15.99 18.87
N ASN A 186 14.60 -16.34 20.14
CA ASN A 186 13.86 -17.41 20.78
C ASN A 186 12.52 -16.89 21.33
N LEU A 187 11.50 -16.85 20.46
CA LEU A 187 10.13 -16.45 20.81
C LEU A 187 9.29 -17.61 21.41
N GLY A 188 9.94 -18.68 21.87
CA GLY A 188 9.26 -19.80 22.48
C GLY A 188 8.61 -19.40 23.81
N VAL A 189 7.32 -19.69 23.95
CA VAL A 189 6.61 -19.61 25.25
C VAL A 189 6.93 -20.90 26.01
N SER A 190 8.12 -20.95 26.61
CA SER A 190 8.57 -22.09 27.42
C SER A 190 9.11 -21.60 28.75
N GLY A 191 8.72 -22.26 29.84
CA GLY A 191 9.07 -21.89 31.20
C GLY A 191 7.88 -21.38 32.01
N ARG A 192 8.17 -20.79 33.17
CA ARG A 192 7.17 -20.39 34.18
C ARG A 192 6.13 -19.43 33.61
N ILE A 193 4.87 -19.61 34.02
CA ILE A 193 3.74 -18.78 33.55
C ILE A 193 3.87 -17.34 34.04
N PHE A 194 4.43 -17.14 35.24
CA PHE A 194 4.64 -15.83 35.84
C PHE A 194 6.13 -15.51 36.03
N LEU A 195 6.47 -14.26 35.72
CA LEU A 195 7.75 -13.62 35.97
C LEU A 195 7.55 -12.50 37.00
N ILE A 196 8.56 -12.30 37.85
CA ILE A 196 8.57 -11.19 38.79
C ILE A 196 9.49 -10.12 38.18
N GLU A 197 8.92 -8.96 37.83
CA GLU A 197 9.66 -7.83 37.27
C GLU A 197 9.80 -6.74 38.34
N GLN A 198 11.00 -6.17 38.48
CA GLN A 198 11.20 -4.99 39.33
C GLN A 198 10.78 -3.74 38.56
N SER A 199 9.68 -3.13 38.98
CA SER A 199 9.23 -1.83 38.46
C SER A 199 9.70 -0.72 39.39
N ARG A 200 10.20 0.38 38.82
CA ARG A 200 10.37 1.63 39.58
C ARG A 200 8.98 2.11 40.01
N ALA A 201 8.79 2.39 41.29
CA ALA A 201 7.54 2.95 41.78
C ALA A 201 7.34 4.35 41.18
N ARG A 202 6.12 4.65 40.69
CA ARG A 202 5.79 5.99 40.15
C ARG A 202 5.71 7.07 41.24
N THR A 203 5.55 6.67 42.50
CA THR A 203 5.17 7.58 43.61
C THR A 203 5.91 7.32 44.93
N ALA A 204 6.78 6.30 45.03
CA ALA A 204 7.49 5.96 46.27
C ALA A 204 9.00 5.76 46.03
N ARG A 205 9.82 6.05 47.05
CA ARG A 205 11.25 5.68 47.04
C ARG A 205 11.38 4.18 47.27
N GLY A 206 11.48 3.40 46.20
CA GLY A 206 11.74 1.96 46.26
C GLY A 206 11.44 1.22 44.96
N ASN A 207 12.08 0.06 44.77
CA ASN A 207 11.72 -0.89 43.72
C ASN A 207 10.50 -1.68 44.17
N VAL A 208 9.43 -1.69 43.38
CA VAL A 208 8.23 -2.50 43.64
C VAL A 208 8.26 -3.72 42.73
N LEU A 209 8.10 -4.90 43.32
CA LEU A 209 8.01 -6.15 42.57
C LEU A 209 6.60 -6.28 41.99
N LYS A 210 6.51 -6.41 40.66
CA LYS A 210 5.25 -6.62 39.94
C LYS A 210 5.19 -8.00 39.34
N LEU A 211 3.99 -8.56 39.30
CA LEU A 211 3.71 -9.84 38.68
C LEU A 211 3.47 -9.61 37.18
N LYS A 212 4.23 -10.30 36.33
CA LYS A 212 4.08 -10.24 34.88
C LYS A 212 3.89 -11.63 34.31
N VAL A 213 2.91 -11.79 33.44
CA VAL A 213 2.73 -13.05 32.71
C VAL A 213 3.87 -13.21 31.70
N ASN A 214 4.43 -14.40 31.60
CA ASN A 214 5.49 -14.78 30.66
C ASN A 214 4.95 -14.92 29.23
N PHE A 215 4.43 -13.82 28.69
CA PHE A 215 3.93 -13.75 27.33
C PHE A 215 4.42 -12.46 26.68
N HIS A 216 5.41 -12.60 25.80
CA HIS A 216 6.06 -11.45 25.20
C HIS A 216 5.10 -10.79 24.18
N PRO A 217 4.90 -9.46 24.21
CA PRO A 217 4.03 -8.78 23.24
C PRO A 217 4.43 -9.03 21.78
N GLU A 218 5.72 -9.30 21.54
CA GLU A 218 6.26 -9.65 20.21
C GLU A 218 5.69 -10.96 19.64
N VAL A 219 5.17 -11.85 20.49
CA VAL A 219 4.55 -13.10 20.04
C VAL A 219 3.23 -12.82 19.30
N ILE A 220 2.50 -11.80 19.73
CA ILE A 220 1.26 -11.33 19.09
C ILE A 220 1.59 -10.62 17.79
N THR A 221 2.63 -9.77 17.80
CA THR A 221 3.05 -9.06 16.58
C THR A 221 3.51 -10.05 15.53
N LEU A 222 4.27 -11.08 15.93
CA LEU A 222 4.71 -12.15 15.03
C LEU A 222 3.52 -12.83 14.34
N SER A 223 2.48 -13.20 15.09
CA SER A 223 1.36 -13.93 14.51
C SER A 223 0.54 -13.08 13.54
N LYS A 224 0.38 -11.78 13.84
CA LYS A 224 -0.21 -10.78 12.95
C LYS A 224 0.67 -10.58 11.70
N GLU A 225 1.99 -10.48 11.85
CA GLU A 225 2.94 -10.31 10.73
C GLU A 225 2.93 -11.51 9.79
N VAL A 226 2.97 -12.74 10.33
CA VAL A 226 2.90 -13.98 9.51
C VAL A 226 1.62 -14.02 8.68
N ARG A 227 0.47 -13.63 9.27
CA ARG A 227 -0.80 -13.55 8.54
C ARG A 227 -0.72 -12.53 7.39
N ASN A 228 -0.21 -11.33 7.68
CA ASN A 228 -0.09 -10.27 6.69
C ASN A 228 0.87 -10.66 5.56
N PHE A 229 2.04 -11.22 5.88
CA PHE A 229 2.99 -11.69 4.87
C PHE A 229 2.43 -12.80 3.99
N LYS A 230 1.66 -13.74 4.57
CA LYS A 230 0.95 -14.78 3.80
C LYS A 230 -0.08 -14.17 2.85
N ASN A 231 -0.88 -13.22 3.32
CA ASN A 231 -1.86 -12.51 2.49
C ASN A 231 -1.22 -11.68 1.38
N LEU A 232 -0.01 -11.15 1.62
CA LEU A 232 0.80 -10.43 0.66
C LEU A 232 1.54 -11.37 -0.33
N GLY A 233 1.42 -12.69 -0.19
CA GLY A 233 2.01 -13.68 -1.09
C GLY A 233 3.48 -14.01 -0.80
N PHE A 234 4.03 -13.59 0.33
CA PHE A 234 5.39 -13.99 0.73
C PHE A 234 5.42 -15.44 1.22
N ARG A 235 6.51 -16.14 0.91
CA ARG A 235 6.75 -17.51 1.39
C ARG A 235 7.40 -17.47 2.77
N VAL A 236 6.57 -17.47 3.81
CA VAL A 236 7.06 -17.48 5.20
C VAL A 236 7.61 -18.88 5.55
N PRO A 237 8.83 -18.98 6.12
CA PRO A 237 9.40 -20.25 6.56
C PRO A 237 8.48 -21.00 7.54
N LEU A 238 8.32 -22.31 7.34
CA LEU A 238 7.41 -23.16 8.15
C LEU A 238 7.71 -23.11 9.64
N GLY A 239 9.00 -23.02 10.03
CA GLY A 239 9.38 -22.91 11.43
C GLY A 239 8.81 -21.65 12.11
N ILE A 240 8.73 -20.53 11.38
CA ILE A 240 8.13 -19.29 11.88
C ILE A 240 6.61 -19.43 11.96
N VAL A 241 6.00 -20.04 10.94
CA VAL A 241 4.55 -20.29 10.90
C VAL A 241 4.12 -21.16 12.07
N ASN A 242 4.87 -22.22 12.40
CA ASN A 242 4.57 -23.12 13.51
C ASN A 242 4.67 -22.40 14.86
N LYS A 243 5.71 -21.58 15.06
CA LYS A 243 5.85 -20.74 16.27
C LYS A 243 4.66 -19.78 16.41
N ALA A 244 4.28 -19.09 15.34
CA ALA A 244 3.13 -18.20 15.33
C ALA A 244 1.80 -18.93 15.58
N HIS A 245 1.66 -20.17 15.10
CA HIS A 245 0.49 -21.00 15.34
C HIS A 245 0.37 -21.41 16.81
N GLN A 246 1.45 -21.94 17.40
CA GLN A 246 1.49 -22.30 18.83
C GLN A 246 1.18 -21.08 19.72
N ALA A 247 1.78 -19.94 19.40
CA ALA A 247 1.50 -18.66 20.02
C ALA A 247 0.02 -18.26 19.99
N ASN A 248 -0.63 -18.40 18.83
CA ASN A 248 -2.05 -18.08 18.68
C ASN A 248 -2.97 -19.00 19.49
N GLN A 249 -2.59 -20.27 19.69
CA GLN A 249 -3.36 -21.18 20.53
C GLN A 249 -3.29 -20.78 22.02
N LEU A 250 -2.12 -20.32 22.47
CA LEU A 250 -1.90 -19.89 23.85
C LEU A 250 -2.40 -18.46 24.14
N TYR A 251 -2.63 -17.67 23.09
CA TYR A 251 -2.97 -16.25 23.17
C TYR A 251 -4.21 -15.94 24.05
N PRO A 252 -5.36 -16.63 23.90
CA PRO A 252 -6.55 -16.33 24.71
C PRO A 252 -6.29 -16.52 26.22
N TYR A 253 -5.56 -17.58 26.58
CA TYR A 253 -5.21 -17.87 27.97
C TYR A 253 -4.25 -16.80 28.53
N ALA A 254 -3.25 -16.41 27.75
CA ALA A 254 -2.30 -15.38 28.16
C ALA A 254 -2.97 -14.01 28.37
N ILE A 255 -3.90 -13.60 27.50
CA ILE A 255 -4.65 -12.33 27.68
C ILE A 255 -5.47 -12.37 28.97
N SER A 256 -6.21 -13.46 29.19
CA SER A 256 -7.03 -13.63 30.40
C SER A 256 -6.19 -13.50 31.67
N LEU A 257 -4.99 -14.10 31.70
CA LEU A 257 -4.07 -13.99 32.83
C LEU A 257 -3.50 -12.58 32.98
N ILE A 258 -3.15 -11.91 31.87
CA ILE A 258 -2.65 -10.53 31.89
C ILE A 258 -3.72 -9.58 32.43
N GLU A 259 -4.96 -9.72 31.96
CA GLU A 259 -6.08 -8.89 32.39
C GLU A 259 -6.46 -9.15 33.85
N SER A 260 -6.44 -10.41 34.28
CA SER A 260 -6.64 -10.78 35.68
C SER A 260 -5.57 -10.19 36.59
N THR A 261 -4.30 -10.24 36.16
CA THR A 261 -3.17 -9.66 36.91
C THR A 261 -3.28 -8.14 36.99
N LYS A 262 -3.61 -7.46 35.88
CA LYS A 262 -3.84 -6.00 35.87
C LYS A 262 -5.01 -5.59 36.76
N THR A 263 -6.09 -6.38 36.75
CA THR A 263 -7.25 -6.14 37.61
C THR A 263 -6.86 -6.30 39.08
N TYR A 264 -6.11 -7.35 39.42
CA TYR A 264 -5.58 -7.56 40.76
C TYR A 264 -4.69 -6.39 41.22
N GLU A 265 -3.73 -5.94 40.40
CA GLU A 265 -2.90 -4.76 40.72
C GLU A 265 -3.76 -3.52 40.98
N LYS A 266 -4.75 -3.24 40.12
CA LYS A 266 -5.64 -2.09 40.28
C LYS A 266 -6.53 -2.19 41.51
N THR A 267 -6.93 -3.41 41.91
CA THR A 267 -7.65 -3.62 43.17
C THR A 267 -6.76 -3.39 44.39
N LEU A 268 -5.50 -3.82 44.36
CA LEU A 268 -4.54 -3.56 45.43
C LEU A 268 -4.30 -2.05 45.61
N GLU A 269 -4.08 -1.31 44.52
CA GLU A 269 -3.91 0.15 44.56
C GLU A 269 -5.13 0.86 45.20
N LYS A 270 -6.35 0.41 44.88
CA LYS A 270 -7.58 0.93 45.49
C LYS A 270 -7.73 0.54 46.96
N MET A 271 -7.27 -0.64 47.35
CA MET A 271 -7.35 -1.13 48.72
C MET A 271 -6.34 -0.43 49.64
N GLU A 272 -5.12 -0.16 49.17
CA GLU A 272 -4.11 0.60 49.91
C GLU A 272 -4.56 2.02 50.24
N SER A 273 -5.49 2.58 49.46
CA SER A 273 -6.09 3.90 49.73
C SER A 273 -7.12 3.91 50.88
N LYS A 274 -7.55 2.75 51.38
CA LYS A 274 -8.64 2.62 52.38
C LYS A 274 -8.31 1.56 53.45
N GLU A 275 -7.59 1.98 54.49
CA GLU A 275 -7.13 1.10 55.59
C GLU A 275 -8.27 0.31 56.27
N ASN A 276 -9.46 0.90 56.43
CA ASN A 276 -10.61 0.24 57.07
C ASN A 276 -11.13 -0.99 56.29
N ILE A 277 -10.87 -1.06 54.98
CA ILE A 277 -11.35 -2.15 54.11
C ILE A 277 -10.32 -3.28 54.03
N ALA A 278 -9.04 -2.98 54.29
CA ALA A 278 -7.95 -3.94 54.16
C ALA A 278 -8.11 -5.16 55.11
N SER A 279 -8.61 -4.95 56.32
CA SER A 279 -8.85 -6.02 57.30
C SER A 279 -10.02 -6.93 56.90
N LEU A 280 -11.08 -6.36 56.34
CA LEU A 280 -12.29 -7.10 55.93
C LEU A 280 -12.05 -7.99 54.70
N VAL A 281 -11.13 -7.59 53.81
CA VAL A 281 -10.84 -8.31 52.56
C VAL A 281 -9.62 -9.23 52.70
N ALA A 282 -9.00 -9.31 53.88
CA ALA A 282 -7.79 -10.10 54.11
C ALA A 282 -7.94 -11.59 53.78
N GLY A 283 -9.12 -12.19 54.06
CA GLY A 283 -9.42 -13.58 53.72
C GLY A 283 -9.39 -13.83 52.21
N VAL A 284 -10.18 -13.06 51.45
CA VAL A 284 -10.25 -13.16 49.98
C VAL A 284 -8.90 -12.83 49.34
N ARG A 285 -8.16 -11.85 49.88
CA ARG A 285 -6.81 -11.52 49.42
C ARG A 285 -5.86 -12.73 49.57
N LYS A 286 -5.93 -13.44 50.68
CA LYS A 286 -5.11 -14.63 50.93
C LYS A 286 -5.42 -15.75 49.95
N GLU A 287 -6.70 -16.01 49.68
CA GLU A 287 -7.13 -17.02 48.69
C GLU A 287 -6.59 -16.72 47.29
N VAL A 288 -6.71 -15.46 46.84
CA VAL A 288 -6.17 -15.03 45.54
C VAL A 288 -4.64 -15.17 45.50
N GLN A 289 -3.94 -14.83 46.57
CA GLN A 289 -2.49 -15.00 46.67
C GLN A 289 -2.06 -16.47 46.65
N THR A 290 -2.86 -17.37 47.24
CA THR A 290 -2.64 -18.82 47.17
C THR A 290 -2.78 -19.32 45.73
N LEU A 291 -3.82 -18.91 44.99
CA LEU A 291 -3.99 -19.27 43.57
C LEU A 291 -2.84 -18.75 42.69
N ILE A 292 -2.35 -17.54 42.96
CA ILE A 292 -1.18 -16.99 42.26
C ILE A 292 0.09 -17.79 42.60
N ALA A 293 0.24 -18.22 43.85
CA ALA A 293 1.38 -19.03 44.28
C ALA A 293 1.37 -20.43 43.64
N GLU A 294 0.20 -21.05 43.51
CA GLU A 294 0.01 -22.31 42.80
C GLU A 294 0.35 -22.16 41.31
N GLY A 295 -0.12 -21.09 40.68
CA GLY A 295 0.18 -20.79 39.27
C GLY A 295 1.66 -20.48 38.98
N ARG A 296 2.48 -20.19 40.00
CA ARG A 296 3.94 -19.99 39.88
C ARG A 296 4.72 -21.31 39.80
N LEU A 297 4.16 -22.41 40.29
CA LEU A 297 4.83 -23.72 40.35
C LEU A 297 4.85 -24.45 38.99
N PHE A 298 4.05 -23.99 38.03
CA PHE A 298 4.01 -24.43 36.63
C PHE A 298 4.83 -23.49 35.73
#